data_AF-A0A936WLS0-F1
#
_entry.id   AF-A0A936WLS0-F1
#
_cell.length_a   1.000
_cell.length_b   1.000
_cell.length_c   1.000
_cell.angle_alpha   90.00
_cell.angle_beta   90.00
_cell.angle_gamma   90.00
#
_symmetry.space_group_name_H-M   'P 1'
#
loop_
_entity.id
_entity.type
_entity.pdbx_description
1 polymer ?
#
loop_
_entity_poly.entity_id
_entity_poly.type
_entity_poly.pdbx_seq_one_letter_code
_entity_poly.pdbx_strand_id
1 'polypeptide(L)'
;MSPDYPNIPDDTPPGSLKDDRLAALAHRLGTKGARFRLSSLALFVFLFIVAALASVLALHWAVSGFLHSRKNVTVPDLTGKNLEQALDLLSPQGLGLTKEAVQFDESSPPGAILRQAPPPGLQVREGKIVRVTLSSGGQVLFIPDLTAVTITEAQNRLRAAGLALGAVTQVYSIEKAAGIVIEQNPASNGVAHRNAMVDLRVSKGPPPEGTVLMPDFVNRPYAQARQWAEDQHISPDVKEELTAAFLPGLVIRQTPAPDSTVAEKTAIHFVVARSSSAQSQDVVMVRYQVPEGSDRVTVRVVLRDDGGEREVFSSAQGGGSVVEVPVSPQGAARARIFVNGVLVEEKPLP
;
A
#
# COMPACT_ATOMS: atom_id res chain seq x y z
N MET A 1 13.97 9.50 -91.41
CA MET A 1 13.16 10.43 -92.22
C MET A 1 13.12 11.77 -91.51
N SER A 2 13.89 12.76 -91.98
CA SER A 2 13.48 14.18 -91.98
C SER A 2 12.36 14.34 -93.03
N PRO A 3 11.52 15.41 -93.05
CA PRO A 3 11.86 16.83 -92.86
C PRO A 3 10.78 17.58 -92.02
N ASP A 4 10.70 18.90 -91.80
CA ASP A 4 11.24 20.10 -92.46
C ASP A 4 11.19 21.31 -91.50
N TYR A 5 12.12 22.24 -91.68
CA TYR A 5 12.40 23.51 -90.94
C TYR A 5 11.51 24.69 -91.45
N PRO A 6 11.39 25.88 -90.80
CA PRO A 6 12.46 26.87 -90.50
C PRO A 6 12.33 27.61 -89.13
N ASN A 7 13.36 28.11 -88.42
CA ASN A 7 14.46 29.07 -88.65
C ASN A 7 14.11 30.59 -88.67
N ILE A 8 14.52 31.28 -87.57
CA ILE A 8 15.28 32.58 -87.50
C ILE A 8 14.49 33.89 -87.77
N PRO A 9 14.69 35.03 -87.03
CA PRO A 9 16.00 35.58 -86.68
C PRO A 9 16.30 36.10 -85.27
N ASP A 10 17.61 36.13 -85.06
CA ASP A 10 18.45 36.82 -84.08
C ASP A 10 18.68 38.28 -84.54
N ASP A 11 18.76 39.24 -83.62
CA ASP A 11 19.48 40.50 -83.84
C ASP A 11 19.74 41.24 -82.50
N THR A 12 21.03 41.41 -82.22
CA THR A 12 21.67 42.40 -81.31
C THR A 12 22.25 43.53 -82.19
N PRO A 13 23.01 44.55 -81.70
CA PRO A 13 22.99 45.44 -80.52
C PRO A 13 23.13 46.95 -80.99
N PRO A 14 24.05 47.82 -80.52
CA PRO A 14 24.29 48.47 -79.21
C PRO A 14 24.03 50.01 -79.23
N GLY A 15 24.13 50.69 -78.08
CA GLY A 15 24.00 52.16 -78.03
C GLY A 15 24.76 52.83 -76.88
N SER A 16 26.08 52.94 -77.03
CA SER A 16 26.91 53.91 -76.32
C SER A 16 26.74 55.28 -76.97
N LEU A 17 26.41 56.32 -76.19
CA LEU A 17 26.68 57.70 -76.57
C LEU A 17 27.31 58.42 -75.39
N LYS A 18 28.57 58.72 -75.62
CA LYS A 18 29.51 59.52 -74.87
C LYS A 18 29.18 61.01 -75.00
N ASP A 19 29.61 61.73 -73.98
CA ASP A 19 30.20 63.07 -74.04
C ASP A 19 29.31 64.33 -74.08
N ASP A 20 29.79 65.29 -73.27
CA ASP A 20 29.74 66.73 -73.49
C ASP A 20 28.45 67.51 -73.23
N ARG A 21 28.21 67.82 -71.95
CA ARG A 21 27.89 69.21 -71.54
C ARG A 21 28.59 69.59 -70.25
N LEU A 22 29.83 70.03 -70.39
CA LEU A 22 30.49 70.93 -69.46
C LEU A 22 29.76 72.29 -69.43
N ALA A 23 29.79 72.91 -68.25
CA ALA A 23 29.67 74.34 -68.00
C ALA A 23 28.31 75.02 -68.20
N ALA A 24 27.63 75.35 -67.10
CA ALA A 24 27.37 76.74 -66.68
C ALA A 24 26.25 76.80 -65.61
N LEU A 25 26.61 76.94 -64.33
CA LEU A 25 26.01 77.97 -63.46
C LEU A 25 26.82 78.10 -62.16
N ALA A 26 27.98 78.74 -62.25
CA ALA A 26 28.60 79.34 -61.08
C ALA A 26 27.89 80.67 -60.80
N HIS A 27 27.10 80.75 -59.74
CA HIS A 27 26.89 82.04 -59.07
C HIS A 27 26.43 81.87 -57.61
N ARG A 28 27.25 82.41 -56.71
CA ARG A 28 26.85 82.94 -55.39
C ARG A 28 26.31 81.95 -54.34
N LEU A 29 27.16 81.60 -53.38
CA LEU A 29 27.22 82.29 -52.07
C LEU A 29 28.23 81.60 -51.14
N GLY A 30 29.15 82.41 -50.61
CA GLY A 30 29.47 82.39 -49.19
C GLY A 30 30.40 81.31 -48.68
N THR A 31 31.70 81.52 -48.85
CA THR A 31 32.71 81.04 -47.92
C THR A 31 32.42 81.57 -46.50
N LYS A 32 32.05 80.69 -45.56
CA LYS A 32 32.33 80.89 -44.14
C LYS A 32 33.09 79.66 -43.66
N GLY A 33 34.39 79.83 -43.47
CA GLY A 33 35.26 78.81 -42.89
C GLY A 33 34.84 78.51 -41.46
N ALA A 34 34.15 77.39 -41.26
CA ALA A 34 34.15 76.72 -39.97
C ALA A 34 35.29 75.71 -40.03
N ARG A 35 36.44 76.07 -39.45
CA ARG A 35 37.48 75.10 -39.10
C ARG A 35 36.91 74.19 -38.02
N PHE A 36 36.03 73.25 -38.39
CA PHE A 36 35.64 72.17 -37.50
C PHE A 36 36.93 71.40 -37.20
N ARG A 37 37.33 71.42 -35.93
CA ARG A 37 38.52 70.72 -35.46
C ARG A 37 38.31 69.24 -35.81
N LEU A 38 39.02 68.70 -36.83
CA LEU A 38 38.92 67.29 -37.23
C LEU A 38 39.10 66.32 -36.04
N SER A 39 39.75 66.78 -34.97
CA SER A 39 39.87 66.06 -33.70
C SER A 39 38.54 65.76 -32.99
N SER A 40 37.48 66.56 -33.18
CA SER A 40 36.18 66.27 -32.55
C SER A 40 35.43 65.16 -33.31
N LEU A 41 35.41 65.17 -34.64
CA LEU A 41 34.74 64.14 -35.44
C LEU A 41 35.43 62.78 -35.32
N ALA A 42 36.76 62.75 -35.35
CA ALA A 42 37.53 61.52 -35.14
C ALA A 42 37.30 60.94 -33.73
N LEU A 43 37.18 61.79 -32.71
CA LEU A 43 36.84 61.37 -31.35
C LEU A 43 35.42 60.80 -31.27
N PHE A 44 34.43 61.44 -31.91
CA PHE A 44 33.05 60.92 -31.96
C PHE A 44 32.97 59.55 -32.66
N VAL A 45 33.67 59.38 -33.79
CA VAL A 45 33.73 58.10 -34.51
C VAL A 45 34.43 57.02 -33.68
N PHE A 46 35.54 57.36 -33.02
CA PHE A 46 36.23 56.44 -32.12
C PHE A 46 35.34 56.02 -30.93
N LEU A 47 34.65 56.97 -30.29
CA LEU A 47 33.77 56.71 -29.15
C LEU A 47 32.55 55.88 -29.56
N PHE A 48 32.03 56.09 -30.77
CA PHE A 48 30.98 55.26 -31.36
C PHE A 48 31.45 53.82 -31.62
N ILE A 49 32.66 53.63 -32.17
CA ILE A 49 33.25 52.30 -32.38
C ILE A 49 33.46 51.59 -31.04
N VAL A 50 33.99 52.29 -30.04
CA VAL A 50 34.17 51.74 -28.68
C VAL A 50 32.83 51.37 -28.05
N ALA A 51 31.80 52.21 -28.19
CA ALA A 51 30.46 51.92 -27.67
C ALA A 51 29.80 50.74 -28.41
N ALA A 52 29.95 50.64 -29.73
CA ALA A 52 29.45 49.52 -30.52
C ALA A 52 30.15 48.21 -30.13
N LEU A 53 31.48 48.24 -29.98
CA LEU A 53 32.26 47.09 -29.53
C LEU A 53 31.89 46.68 -28.09
N ALA A 54 31.75 47.65 -27.19
CA ALA A 54 31.31 47.40 -25.81
C ALA A 54 29.88 46.82 -25.77
N SER A 55 28.97 47.28 -26.63
CA SER A 55 27.63 46.73 -26.76
C SER A 55 27.63 45.30 -27.27
N VAL A 56 28.46 44.98 -28.28
CA VAL A 56 28.64 43.61 -28.78
C VAL A 56 29.24 42.70 -27.70
N LEU A 57 30.24 43.18 -26.95
CA LEU A 57 30.83 42.43 -25.84
C LEU A 57 29.83 42.25 -24.68
N ALA A 58 29.04 43.28 -24.35
CA ALA A 58 28.00 43.21 -23.33
C ALA A 58 26.88 42.27 -23.74
N LEU A 59 26.47 42.29 -25.01
CA LEU A 59 25.50 41.36 -25.57
C LEU A 59 26.05 39.93 -25.56
N HIS A 60 27.31 39.73 -25.93
CA HIS A 60 27.97 38.41 -25.85
C HIS A 60 28.08 37.91 -24.41
N TRP A 61 28.46 38.77 -23.47
CA TRP A 61 28.54 38.44 -22.04
C TRP A 61 27.15 38.17 -21.44
N ALA A 62 26.13 38.95 -21.81
CA ALA A 62 24.75 38.76 -21.38
C ALA A 62 24.12 37.48 -21.96
N VAL A 63 24.30 37.21 -23.25
CA VAL A 63 23.83 35.98 -23.91
C VAL A 63 24.59 34.76 -23.37
N SER A 64 25.90 34.90 -23.14
CA SER A 64 26.71 33.86 -22.49
C SER A 64 26.23 33.60 -21.06
N GLY A 65 26.00 34.63 -20.25
CA GLY A 65 25.48 34.50 -18.89
C GLY A 65 24.08 33.89 -18.84
N PHE A 66 23.17 34.31 -19.72
CA PHE A 66 21.79 33.85 -19.75
C PHE A 66 21.64 32.41 -20.24
N LEU A 67 22.49 31.96 -21.17
CA LEU A 67 22.47 30.58 -21.67
C LEU A 67 23.31 29.60 -20.83
N HIS A 68 24.34 30.06 -20.12
CA HIS A 68 25.23 29.19 -19.33
C HIS A 68 24.87 29.06 -17.84
N SER A 69 23.80 29.69 -17.35
CA SER A 69 23.45 29.74 -15.92
C SER A 69 22.53 28.61 -15.42
N ARG A 70 22.48 27.45 -16.07
CA ARG A 70 21.73 26.31 -15.51
C ARG A 70 22.50 25.71 -14.36
N LYS A 71 21.87 25.66 -13.18
CA LYS A 71 22.48 25.09 -11.97
C LYS A 71 22.76 23.61 -12.19
N ASN A 72 23.85 23.14 -11.59
CA ASN A 72 24.08 21.70 -11.47
C ASN A 72 23.21 21.16 -10.35
N VAL A 73 22.52 20.07 -10.64
CA VAL A 73 21.59 19.37 -9.75
C VAL A 73 22.03 17.92 -9.64
N THR A 74 21.73 17.27 -8.52
CA THR A 74 22.20 15.91 -8.26
C THR A 74 21.12 14.93 -8.68
N VAL A 75 21.48 13.95 -9.50
CA VAL A 75 20.51 12.93 -9.94
C VAL A 75 20.12 12.05 -8.75
N PRO A 76 18.83 11.99 -8.36
CA PRO A 76 18.36 11.12 -7.29
C PRO A 76 18.39 9.64 -7.71
N ASP A 77 18.34 8.74 -6.72
CA ASP A 77 18.15 7.31 -6.97
C ASP A 77 16.68 6.97 -7.18
N LEU A 78 16.39 6.42 -8.35
CA LEU A 78 15.06 6.05 -8.82
C LEU A 78 14.86 4.53 -8.81
N THR A 79 15.90 3.75 -8.48
CA THR A 79 15.85 2.29 -8.50
C THR A 79 14.74 1.77 -7.58
N GLY A 80 13.92 0.85 -8.09
CA GLY A 80 12.78 0.28 -7.37
C GLY A 80 11.53 1.17 -7.29
N LYS A 81 11.59 2.43 -7.75
CA LYS A 81 10.44 3.34 -7.77
C LYS A 81 9.60 3.16 -9.03
N ASN A 82 8.34 3.59 -8.98
CA ASN A 82 7.50 3.70 -10.17
C ASN A 82 7.71 5.07 -10.87
N LEU A 83 7.13 5.24 -12.07
CA LEU A 83 7.32 6.47 -12.86
C LEU A 83 6.80 7.74 -12.18
N GLU A 84 5.71 7.65 -11.43
CA GLU A 84 5.11 8.78 -10.71
C GLU A 84 6.02 9.25 -9.57
N GLN A 85 6.44 8.32 -8.71
CA GLN A 85 7.40 8.57 -7.63
C GLN A 85 8.73 9.08 -8.16
N ALA A 86 9.17 8.58 -9.33
CA ALA A 86 10.39 9.07 -9.96
C ALA A 86 10.22 10.51 -10.46
N LEU A 87 9.08 10.85 -11.04
CA LEU A 87 8.76 12.20 -11.47
C LEU A 87 8.70 13.18 -10.28
N ASP A 88 8.14 12.75 -9.15
CA ASP A 88 8.07 13.55 -7.92
C ASP A 88 9.47 13.88 -7.36
N LEU A 89 10.44 12.98 -7.53
CA LEU A 89 11.83 13.20 -7.11
C LEU A 89 12.64 14.04 -8.10
N LEU A 90 12.33 13.94 -9.39
CA LEU A 90 13.05 14.63 -10.45
C LEU A 90 12.56 16.07 -10.68
N SER A 91 11.26 16.32 -10.53
CA SER A 91 10.64 17.62 -10.80
C SER A 91 11.22 18.75 -9.92
N PRO A 92 11.45 18.58 -8.60
CA PRO A 92 12.08 19.60 -7.76
C PRO A 92 13.53 19.91 -8.15
N GLN A 93 14.21 18.97 -8.81
CA GLN A 93 15.59 19.14 -9.32
C GLN A 93 15.58 19.72 -10.76
N GLY A 94 14.41 20.01 -11.33
CA GLY A 94 14.28 20.45 -12.72
C GLY A 94 14.74 19.41 -13.74
N LEU A 95 14.70 18.12 -13.39
CA LEU A 95 15.11 17.02 -14.26
C LEU A 95 13.92 16.42 -14.99
N GLY A 96 14.13 16.01 -16.24
CA GLY A 96 13.12 15.31 -17.04
C GLY A 96 13.21 13.80 -16.88
N LEU A 97 12.11 13.09 -17.11
CA LEU A 97 12.05 11.63 -17.09
C LEU A 97 11.63 11.10 -18.46
N THR A 98 12.29 10.05 -18.96
CA THR A 98 11.83 9.32 -20.15
C THR A 98 12.07 7.83 -20.02
N LYS A 99 11.13 7.05 -20.57
CA LYS A 99 11.21 5.60 -20.62
C LYS A 99 12.07 5.17 -21.82
N GLU A 100 13.15 4.45 -21.55
CA GLU A 100 14.08 3.97 -22.58
C GLU A 100 13.72 2.55 -23.03
N ALA A 101 13.49 1.65 -22.08
CA ALA A 101 13.22 0.25 -22.37
C ALA A 101 12.32 -0.39 -21.30
N VAL A 102 11.78 -1.56 -21.63
CA VAL A 102 11.19 -2.49 -20.67
C VAL A 102 12.01 -3.77 -20.73
N GLN A 103 12.43 -4.27 -19.58
CA GLN A 103 13.19 -5.51 -19.45
C GLN A 103 12.46 -6.47 -18.53
N PHE A 104 12.52 -7.76 -18.86
CA PHE A 104 12.05 -8.81 -17.95
C PHE A 104 12.96 -8.89 -16.73
N ASP A 105 12.35 -8.76 -15.56
CA ASP A 105 12.99 -9.00 -14.28
C ASP A 105 11.99 -9.68 -13.35
N GLU A 106 12.38 -10.85 -12.84
CA GLU A 106 11.52 -11.66 -11.95
C GLU A 106 11.48 -11.08 -10.53
N SER A 107 12.53 -10.34 -10.13
CA SER A 107 12.68 -9.85 -8.75
C SER A 107 11.93 -8.55 -8.46
N SER A 108 11.68 -7.73 -9.49
CA SER A 108 11.07 -6.41 -9.36
C SER A 108 9.66 -6.39 -9.95
N PRO A 109 8.69 -5.73 -9.29
CA PRO A 109 7.32 -5.68 -9.78
C PRO A 109 7.22 -4.94 -11.13
N PRO A 110 6.19 -5.23 -11.94
CA PRO A 110 5.94 -4.51 -13.19
C PRO A 110 5.92 -2.99 -12.98
N GLY A 111 6.64 -2.24 -13.81
CA GLY A 111 6.70 -0.79 -13.77
C GLY A 111 7.73 -0.21 -12.80
N ALA A 112 8.41 -1.04 -12.00
CA ALA A 112 9.55 -0.59 -11.20
C ALA A 112 10.77 -0.25 -12.08
N ILE A 113 11.50 0.80 -11.74
CA ILE A 113 12.74 1.20 -12.42
C ILE A 113 13.86 0.23 -12.02
N LEU A 114 14.39 -0.49 -13.00
CA LEU A 114 15.53 -1.40 -12.84
C LEU A 114 16.87 -0.67 -12.97
N ARG A 115 16.94 0.24 -13.93
CA ARG A 115 18.16 0.97 -14.28
C ARG A 115 17.81 2.39 -14.66
N GLN A 116 18.71 3.30 -14.33
CA GLN A 116 18.64 4.70 -14.76
C GLN A 116 19.95 5.14 -15.39
N ALA A 117 19.85 6.11 -16.30
CA ALA A 117 20.98 6.83 -16.86
C ALA A 117 20.63 8.32 -16.97
N PRO A 118 21.39 9.24 -16.34
CA PRO A 118 22.65 9.04 -15.63
C PRO A 118 22.53 8.35 -14.25
N PRO A 119 23.62 7.77 -13.70
CA PRO A 119 23.59 7.07 -12.41
C PRO A 119 23.28 8.02 -11.23
N PRO A 120 22.77 7.49 -10.11
CA PRO A 120 22.46 8.29 -8.93
C PRO A 120 23.70 8.98 -8.37
N GLY A 121 23.52 10.17 -7.80
CA GLY A 121 24.59 10.99 -7.22
C GLY A 121 25.42 11.78 -8.24
N LEU A 122 25.26 11.55 -9.54
CA LEU A 122 25.94 12.33 -10.57
C LEU A 122 25.38 13.76 -10.61
N GLN A 123 26.26 14.76 -10.66
CA GLN A 123 25.85 16.14 -10.92
C GLN A 123 25.63 16.36 -12.42
N VAL A 124 24.45 16.86 -12.78
CA VAL A 124 24.07 17.16 -14.16
C VAL A 124 23.46 18.55 -14.23
N ARG A 125 23.43 19.13 -15.44
CA ARG A 125 22.75 20.40 -15.64
C ARG A 125 21.24 20.24 -15.52
N GLU A 126 20.58 21.22 -14.93
CA GLU A 126 19.13 21.33 -14.88
C GLU A 126 18.49 21.20 -16.28
N GLY A 127 17.37 20.47 -16.37
CA GLY A 127 16.70 20.10 -17.63
C GLY A 127 17.29 18.88 -18.31
N LYS A 128 18.26 18.19 -17.71
CA LYS A 128 18.74 16.89 -18.21
C LYS A 128 17.62 15.85 -18.10
N ILE A 129 17.49 15.03 -19.13
CA ILE A 129 16.56 13.89 -19.15
C ILE A 129 17.24 12.66 -18.56
N VAL A 130 16.63 12.08 -17.54
CA VAL A 130 16.98 10.77 -16.97
C VAL A 130 16.20 9.69 -17.72
N ARG A 131 16.93 8.77 -18.35
CA ARG A 131 16.38 7.59 -19.02
C ARG A 131 16.24 6.45 -18.03
N VAL A 132 15.10 5.78 -18.05
CA VAL A 132 14.84 4.65 -17.17
C VAL A 132 14.46 3.38 -17.94
N THR A 133 14.98 2.24 -17.48
CA THR A 133 14.53 0.92 -17.90
C THR A 133 13.59 0.37 -16.86
N LEU A 134 12.37 0.00 -17.28
CA LEU A 134 11.33 -0.51 -16.39
C LEU A 134 11.30 -2.03 -16.38
N SER A 135 10.94 -2.63 -15.25
CA SER A 135 10.62 -4.05 -15.17
C SER A 135 9.28 -4.33 -15.85
N SER A 136 9.20 -5.38 -16.68
CA SER A 136 7.91 -5.97 -17.06
C SER A 136 7.28 -6.81 -15.95
N GLY A 137 8.02 -7.03 -14.85
CA GLY A 137 7.70 -7.97 -13.78
C GLY A 137 7.87 -9.43 -14.18
N GLY A 138 7.91 -10.28 -13.16
CA GLY A 138 7.79 -11.73 -13.33
C GLY A 138 6.40 -12.13 -13.81
N GLN A 139 6.29 -13.35 -14.36
CA GLN A 139 4.98 -13.91 -14.74
C GLN A 139 4.08 -13.97 -13.51
N VAL A 140 2.92 -13.30 -13.61
CA VAL A 140 1.89 -13.32 -12.58
C VAL A 140 1.01 -14.55 -12.78
N LEU A 141 0.84 -15.33 -11.72
CA LEU A 141 0.14 -16.61 -11.71
C LEU A 141 -1.02 -16.50 -10.73
N PHE A 142 -2.14 -17.15 -11.05
CA PHE A 142 -3.29 -17.22 -10.15
C PHE A 142 -3.04 -18.27 -9.08
N ILE A 143 -3.36 -17.94 -7.83
CA ILE A 143 -3.30 -18.88 -6.72
C ILE A 143 -4.56 -19.75 -6.78
N PRO A 144 -4.44 -21.07 -7.05
CA PRO A 144 -5.58 -21.97 -7.10
C PRO A 144 -6.21 -22.13 -5.71
N ASP A 145 -7.47 -22.54 -5.69
CA ASP A 145 -8.11 -23.06 -4.47
C ASP A 145 -7.66 -24.51 -4.23
N LEU A 146 -7.01 -24.69 -3.08
CA LEU A 146 -6.44 -25.92 -2.57
C LEU A 146 -7.21 -26.41 -1.36
N THR A 147 -8.26 -25.72 -0.91
CA THR A 147 -9.09 -26.18 0.20
C THR A 147 -9.87 -27.44 -0.19
N ALA A 148 -10.14 -28.30 0.80
CA ALA A 148 -10.90 -29.53 0.63
C ALA A 148 -10.33 -30.59 -0.34
N VAL A 149 -9.11 -30.42 -0.86
CA VAL A 149 -8.40 -31.45 -1.63
C VAL A 149 -7.31 -32.12 -0.80
N THR A 150 -6.79 -33.25 -1.28
CA THR A 150 -5.67 -33.94 -0.62
C THR A 150 -4.37 -33.15 -0.77
N ILE A 151 -3.42 -33.31 0.16
CA ILE A 151 -2.09 -32.68 0.05
C ILE A 151 -1.38 -33.02 -1.27
N THR A 152 -1.53 -34.26 -1.76
CA THR A 152 -0.94 -34.70 -3.03
C THR A 152 -1.56 -33.96 -4.22
N GLU A 153 -2.89 -33.82 -4.22
CA GLU A 153 -3.62 -33.07 -5.25
C GLU A 153 -3.26 -31.58 -5.19
N ALA A 154 -3.16 -31.01 -3.98
CA ALA A 154 -2.75 -29.63 -3.79
C ALA A 154 -1.35 -29.37 -4.35
N GLN A 155 -0.39 -30.26 -4.09
CA GLN A 155 0.96 -30.18 -4.63
C GLN A 155 0.98 -30.23 -6.17
N ASN A 156 0.14 -31.08 -6.77
CA ASN A 156 0.03 -31.17 -8.23
C ASN A 156 -0.58 -29.89 -8.84
N ARG A 157 -1.62 -29.33 -8.21
CA ARG A 157 -2.23 -28.06 -8.63
C ARG A 157 -1.27 -26.89 -8.53
N LEU A 158 -0.49 -26.80 -7.45
CA LEU A 158 0.56 -25.80 -7.28
C LEU A 158 1.62 -25.91 -8.39
N ARG A 159 2.12 -27.13 -8.66
CA ARG A 159 3.11 -27.37 -9.72
C ARG A 159 2.56 -26.99 -11.10
N ALA A 160 1.32 -27.35 -11.40
CA ALA A 160 0.65 -26.98 -12.65
C ALA A 160 0.44 -25.47 -12.80
N ALA A 161 0.19 -24.77 -11.68
CA ALA A 161 0.07 -23.33 -11.63
C ALA A 161 1.41 -22.58 -11.66
N GLY A 162 2.57 -23.27 -11.58
CA GLY A 162 3.89 -22.64 -11.51
C GLY A 162 4.26 -22.08 -10.13
N LEU A 163 3.59 -22.57 -9.09
CA LEU A 163 3.77 -22.21 -7.67
C LEU A 163 4.44 -23.36 -6.90
N ALA A 164 4.97 -23.05 -5.72
CA ALA A 164 5.65 -24.01 -4.85
C ALA A 164 4.83 -24.31 -3.58
N LEU A 165 4.96 -25.53 -3.08
CA LEU A 165 4.43 -25.89 -1.76
C LEU A 165 5.33 -25.28 -0.68
N GLY A 166 4.72 -24.51 0.22
CA GLY A 166 5.38 -23.90 1.37
C GLY A 166 5.36 -24.81 2.61
N ALA A 167 5.23 -24.19 3.78
CA ALA A 167 5.11 -24.88 5.05
C ALA A 167 3.80 -25.66 5.14
N VAL A 168 3.88 -26.91 5.59
CA VAL A 168 2.71 -27.75 5.85
C VAL A 168 2.57 -27.93 7.35
N THR A 169 1.53 -27.34 7.91
CA THR A 169 1.13 -27.56 9.31
C THR A 169 0.00 -28.58 9.36
N GLN A 170 -0.03 -29.39 10.42
CA GLN A 170 -1.04 -30.42 10.57
C GLN A 170 -1.82 -30.23 11.86
N VAL A 171 -3.15 -30.19 11.76
CA VAL A 171 -4.08 -30.01 12.90
C VAL A 171 -5.17 -31.09 12.86
N TYR A 172 -5.70 -31.48 14.01
CA TYR A 172 -6.84 -32.38 14.04
C TYR A 172 -8.11 -31.65 13.59
N SER A 173 -9.02 -32.38 12.95
CA SER A 173 -10.31 -31.86 12.50
C SER A 173 -11.36 -32.95 12.57
N ILE A 174 -12.51 -32.61 13.16
CA ILE A 174 -13.69 -33.49 13.16
C ILE A 174 -14.48 -33.39 11.85
N GLU A 175 -14.25 -32.34 11.05
CA GLU A 175 -14.99 -32.07 9.80
C GLU A 175 -14.27 -32.62 8.56
N LYS A 176 -12.94 -32.64 8.56
CA LYS A 176 -12.11 -33.03 7.41
C LYS A 176 -11.35 -34.31 7.70
N ALA A 177 -11.42 -35.28 6.78
CA ALA A 177 -10.62 -36.49 6.84
C ALA A 177 -9.11 -36.21 6.83
N ALA A 178 -8.32 -37.15 7.35
CA ALA A 178 -6.86 -37.03 7.37
C ALA A 178 -6.28 -36.84 5.97
N GLY A 179 -5.32 -35.92 5.84
CA GLY A 179 -4.65 -35.58 4.58
C GLY A 179 -5.36 -34.54 3.71
N ILE A 180 -6.52 -34.03 4.14
CA ILE A 180 -7.26 -32.96 3.45
C ILE A 180 -6.78 -31.58 3.91
N VAL A 181 -6.57 -30.67 2.95
CA VAL A 181 -6.25 -29.27 3.22
C VAL A 181 -7.46 -28.56 3.83
N ILE A 182 -7.25 -27.98 4.99
CA ILE A 182 -8.22 -27.17 5.74
C ILE A 182 -8.11 -25.71 5.31
N GLU A 183 -6.88 -25.22 5.21
CA GLU A 183 -6.59 -23.81 4.95
C GLU A 183 -5.33 -23.67 4.12
N GLN A 184 -5.24 -22.58 3.36
CA GLN A 184 -4.06 -22.19 2.59
C GLN A 184 -3.69 -20.74 2.86
N ASN A 185 -2.41 -20.41 2.74
CA ASN A 185 -1.90 -19.05 2.79
C ASN A 185 -0.78 -18.88 1.74
N PRO A 186 -0.89 -17.95 0.78
CA PRO A 186 -1.95 -16.98 0.60
C PRO A 186 -3.31 -17.58 0.17
N ALA A 187 -4.38 -16.83 0.39
CA ALA A 187 -5.74 -17.23 0.03
C ALA A 187 -5.90 -17.42 -1.49
N SER A 188 -6.86 -18.27 -1.88
CA SER A 188 -7.21 -18.54 -3.28
C SER A 188 -7.66 -17.27 -4.03
N ASN A 189 -7.58 -17.29 -5.35
CA ASN A 189 -7.93 -16.17 -6.26
C ASN A 189 -7.04 -14.93 -6.12
N GLY A 190 -6.04 -14.96 -5.23
CA GLY A 190 -4.94 -14.02 -5.24
C GLY A 190 -4.03 -14.21 -6.46
N VAL A 191 -3.10 -13.27 -6.63
CA VAL A 191 -2.04 -13.34 -7.63
C VAL A 191 -0.70 -13.51 -6.93
N ALA A 192 0.17 -14.32 -7.53
CA ALA A 192 1.52 -14.55 -7.01
C ALA A 192 2.52 -14.62 -8.16
N HIS A 193 3.80 -14.45 -7.83
CA HIS A 193 4.88 -14.65 -8.80
C HIS A 193 5.21 -16.14 -8.94
N ARG A 194 5.93 -16.48 -10.01
CA ARG A 194 6.49 -17.82 -10.21
C ARG A 194 7.27 -18.27 -8.98
N ASN A 195 7.12 -19.55 -8.64
CA ASN A 195 7.73 -20.19 -7.47
C ASN A 195 7.34 -19.58 -6.11
N ALA A 196 6.33 -18.72 -6.05
CA ALA A 196 5.80 -18.28 -4.77
C ALA A 196 5.32 -19.48 -3.95
N MET A 197 5.60 -19.44 -2.65
CA MET A 197 5.25 -20.50 -1.72
C MET A 197 3.82 -20.32 -1.24
N VAL A 198 3.07 -21.42 -1.19
CA VAL A 198 1.75 -21.49 -0.59
C VAL A 198 1.81 -22.47 0.58
N ASP A 199 1.67 -21.94 1.79
CA ASP A 199 1.60 -22.70 3.03
C ASP A 199 0.22 -23.35 3.17
N LEU A 200 0.19 -24.57 3.70
CA LEU A 200 -1.04 -25.35 3.88
C LEU A 200 -1.21 -25.78 5.34
N ARG A 201 -2.46 -25.72 5.82
CA ARG A 201 -2.90 -26.38 7.04
C ARG A 201 -3.70 -27.61 6.66
N VAL A 202 -3.25 -28.79 7.09
CA VAL A 202 -3.77 -30.10 6.66
C VAL A 202 -4.37 -30.84 7.85
N SER A 203 -5.49 -31.53 7.62
CA SER A 203 -6.15 -32.33 8.63
C SER A 203 -5.32 -33.58 9.00
N LYS A 204 -5.19 -33.86 10.29
CA LYS A 204 -4.75 -35.15 10.85
C LYS A 204 -5.89 -36.16 10.98
N GLY A 205 -7.11 -35.78 10.59
CA GLY A 205 -8.34 -36.51 10.90
C GLY A 205 -8.86 -36.14 12.29
N PRO A 206 -9.86 -36.88 12.81
CA PRO A 206 -10.39 -36.64 14.14
C PRO A 206 -9.30 -36.87 15.20
N PRO A 207 -9.33 -36.14 16.32
CA PRO A 207 -8.41 -36.37 17.42
C PRO A 207 -8.58 -37.81 17.99
N PRO A 208 -7.53 -38.39 18.60
CA PRO A 208 -7.63 -39.71 19.24
C PRO A 208 -8.76 -39.76 20.28
N GLU A 209 -9.35 -40.93 20.51
CA GLU A 209 -10.40 -41.11 21.53
C GLU A 209 -9.91 -40.58 22.90
N GLY A 210 -10.75 -39.79 23.57
CA GLY A 210 -10.42 -39.11 24.84
C GLY A 210 -9.63 -37.81 24.68
N THR A 211 -9.26 -37.39 23.46
CA THR A 211 -8.64 -36.08 23.20
C THR A 211 -9.69 -35.07 22.76
N VAL A 212 -9.78 -33.95 23.46
CA VAL A 212 -10.72 -32.86 23.16
C VAL A 212 -9.94 -31.73 22.50
N LEU A 213 -10.55 -31.00 21.57
CA LEU A 213 -9.93 -29.79 21.01
C LEU A 213 -10.23 -28.60 21.92
N MET A 214 -9.23 -27.75 22.13
CA MET A 214 -9.38 -26.50 22.87
C MET A 214 -10.27 -25.53 22.08
N PRO A 215 -11.46 -25.15 22.58
CA PRO A 215 -12.29 -24.12 21.96
C PRO A 215 -11.64 -22.73 22.06
N ASP A 216 -12.11 -21.79 21.26
CA ASP A 216 -11.72 -20.38 21.39
C ASP A 216 -12.61 -19.65 22.41
N PHE A 217 -12.04 -19.35 23.58
CA PHE A 217 -12.66 -18.56 24.63
C PHE A 217 -12.15 -17.13 24.67
N VAL A 218 -11.20 -16.73 23.83
CA VAL A 218 -10.68 -15.36 23.85
C VAL A 218 -11.84 -14.38 23.60
N ASN A 219 -11.92 -13.33 24.41
CA ASN A 219 -13.00 -12.35 24.38
C ASN A 219 -14.41 -12.93 24.69
N ARG A 220 -14.48 -14.12 25.30
CA ARG A 220 -15.72 -14.70 25.85
C ARG A 220 -15.73 -14.62 27.38
N PRO A 221 -16.92 -14.61 28.02
CA PRO A 221 -17.02 -14.69 29.47
C PRO A 221 -16.36 -15.97 30.01
N TYR A 222 -15.54 -15.83 31.06
CA TYR A 222 -14.85 -16.97 31.67
C TYR A 222 -15.81 -18.07 32.17
N ALA A 223 -17.06 -17.72 32.52
CA ALA A 223 -18.09 -18.68 32.86
C ALA A 223 -18.31 -19.75 31.78
N GLN A 224 -18.17 -19.41 30.50
CA GLN A 224 -18.29 -20.38 29.39
C GLN A 224 -17.10 -21.35 29.37
N ALA A 225 -15.89 -20.83 29.55
CA ALA A 225 -14.67 -21.64 29.61
C ALA A 225 -14.67 -22.59 30.81
N ARG A 226 -15.12 -22.12 31.97
CA ARG A 226 -15.31 -22.93 33.19
C ARG A 226 -16.30 -24.07 32.93
N GLN A 227 -17.46 -23.77 32.34
CA GLN A 227 -18.47 -24.79 32.06
C GLN A 227 -17.94 -25.88 31.13
N TRP A 228 -17.27 -25.50 30.05
CA TRP A 228 -16.67 -26.46 29.14
C TRP A 228 -15.63 -27.32 29.85
N ALA A 229 -14.78 -26.73 30.71
CA ALA A 229 -13.77 -27.47 31.46
C ALA A 229 -14.41 -28.47 32.45
N GLU A 230 -15.47 -28.08 33.16
CA GLU A 230 -16.25 -28.96 34.03
C GLU A 230 -16.85 -30.15 33.26
N ASP A 231 -17.41 -29.89 32.07
CA ASP A 231 -17.99 -30.92 31.20
C ASP A 231 -16.93 -31.91 30.68
N GLN A 232 -15.67 -31.48 30.57
CA GLN A 232 -14.54 -32.34 30.22
C GLN A 232 -13.82 -32.94 31.44
N HIS A 233 -14.33 -32.70 32.65
CA HIS A 233 -13.68 -33.08 33.91
C HIS A 233 -12.26 -32.51 34.09
N ILE A 234 -12.02 -31.30 33.56
CA ILE A 234 -10.75 -30.59 33.61
C ILE A 234 -10.83 -29.45 34.63
N SER A 235 -9.78 -29.30 35.45
CA SER A 235 -9.62 -28.17 36.36
C SER A 235 -8.61 -27.17 35.79
N PRO A 236 -9.06 -26.05 35.19
CA PRO A 236 -8.15 -25.05 34.63
C PRO A 236 -7.56 -24.16 35.72
N ASP A 237 -6.31 -23.76 35.54
CA ASP A 237 -5.67 -22.70 36.31
C ASP A 237 -6.11 -21.33 35.78
N VAL A 238 -6.34 -20.39 36.68
CA VAL A 238 -6.90 -19.08 36.36
C VAL A 238 -6.07 -17.99 37.00
N LYS A 239 -5.60 -17.06 36.17
CA LYS A 239 -4.94 -15.85 36.63
C LYS A 239 -5.77 -14.64 36.26
N GLU A 240 -6.07 -13.81 37.25
CA GLU A 240 -6.67 -12.50 37.00
C GLU A 240 -5.61 -11.49 36.60
N GLU A 241 -5.90 -10.67 35.60
CA GLU A 241 -5.03 -9.58 35.14
C GLU A 241 -5.81 -8.26 35.10
N LEU A 242 -5.25 -7.24 35.75
CA LEU A 242 -5.79 -5.88 35.73
C LEU A 242 -5.57 -5.27 34.34
N THR A 243 -6.65 -4.93 33.65
CA THR A 243 -6.58 -4.28 32.35
C THR A 243 -7.73 -3.31 32.15
N ALA A 244 -7.48 -2.28 31.34
CA ALA A 244 -8.52 -1.37 30.84
C ALA A 244 -8.95 -1.72 29.40
N ALA A 245 -8.30 -2.69 28.76
CA ALA A 245 -8.57 -3.02 27.36
C ALA A 245 -9.76 -3.97 27.18
N PHE A 246 -10.13 -4.71 28.23
CA PHE A 246 -11.16 -5.75 28.19
C PHE A 246 -12.17 -5.53 29.30
N LEU A 247 -13.42 -5.92 29.04
CA LEU A 247 -14.43 -5.95 30.09
C LEU A 247 -14.01 -6.97 31.17
N PRO A 248 -14.21 -6.65 32.47
CA PRO A 248 -13.96 -7.56 33.57
C PRO A 248 -14.67 -8.90 33.35
N GLY A 249 -14.06 -10.03 33.70
CA GLY A 249 -14.65 -11.37 33.55
C GLY A 249 -14.51 -12.00 32.16
N LEU A 250 -13.99 -11.28 31.16
CA LEU A 250 -13.65 -11.85 29.86
C LEU A 250 -12.29 -12.55 29.89
N VAL A 251 -12.14 -13.63 29.12
CA VAL A 251 -10.85 -14.29 28.90
C VAL A 251 -10.00 -13.43 27.97
N ILE A 252 -8.86 -12.95 28.48
CA ILE A 252 -7.85 -12.20 27.73
C ILE A 252 -6.96 -13.16 26.92
N ARG A 253 -6.55 -14.27 27.56
CA ARG A 253 -5.65 -15.25 26.98
C ARG A 253 -6.00 -16.64 27.49
N GLN A 254 -5.85 -17.61 26.61
CA GLN A 254 -5.96 -19.02 26.95
C GLN A 254 -4.68 -19.75 26.58
N THR A 255 -4.40 -20.84 27.29
CA THR A 255 -3.37 -21.80 26.95
C THR A 255 -3.91 -23.18 27.32
N PRO A 256 -3.82 -24.20 26.44
CA PRO A 256 -3.38 -24.13 25.04
C PRO A 256 -4.18 -23.18 24.11
N ALA A 257 -3.63 -22.90 22.93
CA ALA A 257 -4.29 -22.07 21.91
C ALA A 257 -5.54 -22.77 21.34
N PRO A 258 -6.48 -22.05 20.69
CA PRO A 258 -7.61 -22.67 20.01
C PRO A 258 -7.17 -23.77 19.03
N ASP A 259 -8.03 -24.77 18.83
CA ASP A 259 -7.84 -25.96 17.98
C ASP A 259 -6.70 -26.91 18.41
N SER A 260 -5.98 -26.60 19.48
CA SER A 260 -4.96 -27.48 20.01
C SER A 260 -5.57 -28.66 20.79
N THR A 261 -4.81 -29.75 20.90
CA THR A 261 -5.27 -30.94 21.62
C THR A 261 -5.14 -30.78 23.13
N VAL A 262 -6.24 -31.04 23.81
CA VAL A 262 -6.35 -31.17 25.26
C VAL A 262 -6.49 -32.64 25.59
N ALA A 263 -5.41 -33.24 26.08
CA ALA A 263 -5.40 -34.59 26.64
C ALA A 263 -5.66 -34.53 28.15
N GLU A 264 -5.94 -35.66 28.80
CA GLU A 264 -6.27 -35.76 30.25
C GLU A 264 -5.29 -35.03 31.19
N LYS A 265 -4.03 -34.83 30.79
CA LYS A 265 -2.98 -34.20 31.60
C LYS A 265 -2.53 -32.84 31.09
N THR A 266 -3.17 -32.32 30.04
CA THR A 266 -2.83 -31.00 29.50
C THR A 266 -3.28 -29.93 30.49
N ALA A 267 -2.32 -29.19 31.05
CA ALA A 267 -2.64 -28.06 31.91
C ALA A 267 -3.29 -26.94 31.09
N ILE A 268 -4.47 -26.51 31.51
CA ILE A 268 -5.20 -25.40 30.89
C ILE A 268 -5.03 -24.17 31.78
N HIS A 269 -4.62 -23.06 31.20
CA HIS A 269 -4.46 -21.78 31.88
C HIS A 269 -5.31 -20.71 31.19
N PHE A 270 -6.14 -20.01 31.96
CA PHE A 270 -6.86 -18.82 31.50
C PHE A 270 -6.33 -17.57 32.20
N VAL A 271 -6.18 -16.49 31.42
CA VAL A 271 -5.98 -15.15 31.94
C VAL A 271 -7.29 -14.40 31.78
N VAL A 272 -7.86 -13.95 32.88
CA VAL A 272 -9.18 -13.30 32.93
C VAL A 272 -9.02 -11.84 33.28
N ALA A 273 -9.73 -10.97 32.56
CA ALA A 273 -9.72 -9.55 32.81
C ALA A 273 -10.34 -9.23 34.17
N ARG A 274 -9.65 -8.42 34.94
CA ARG A 274 -10.16 -7.82 36.16
C ARG A 274 -10.31 -6.32 35.95
N SER A 275 -11.38 -5.74 36.48
CA SER A 275 -11.60 -4.29 36.40
C SER A 275 -10.43 -3.53 37.02
N SER A 276 -9.87 -2.60 36.24
CA SER A 276 -9.20 -1.46 36.85
C SER A 276 -10.25 -0.55 37.51
N SER A 277 -9.91 0.12 38.60
CA SER A 277 -10.81 1.03 39.32
C SER A 277 -11.40 2.14 38.44
N ALA A 278 -10.83 2.41 37.26
CA ALA A 278 -11.29 3.41 36.30
C ALA A 278 -12.42 2.94 35.37
N GLN A 279 -12.56 1.63 35.11
CA GLN A 279 -13.63 1.07 34.26
C GLN A 279 -14.79 0.45 35.04
N SER A 280 -14.67 0.42 36.36
CA SER A 280 -15.69 -0.19 37.24
C SER A 280 -17.01 0.60 37.26
N GLN A 281 -17.06 1.79 36.65
CA GLN A 281 -18.25 2.65 36.63
C GLN A 281 -19.25 2.30 35.52
N ASP A 282 -18.79 1.74 34.39
CA ASP A 282 -19.64 1.49 33.19
C ASP A 282 -19.91 -0.01 32.94
N VAL A 283 -19.44 -0.88 33.83
CA VAL A 283 -19.60 -2.33 33.72
C VAL A 283 -20.58 -2.81 34.79
N VAL A 284 -21.66 -3.44 34.34
CA VAL A 284 -22.67 -4.03 35.20
C VAL A 284 -22.50 -5.55 35.17
N MET A 285 -22.45 -6.18 36.34
CA MET A 285 -22.41 -7.64 36.45
C MET A 285 -23.84 -8.19 36.50
N VAL A 286 -24.28 -8.85 35.42
CA VAL A 286 -25.54 -9.58 35.42
C VAL A 286 -25.32 -10.90 36.17
N ARG A 287 -26.00 -11.04 37.30
CA ARG A 287 -25.96 -12.24 38.13
C ARG A 287 -27.29 -12.98 38.06
N TYR A 288 -27.22 -14.28 37.81
CA TYR A 288 -28.36 -15.20 37.84
C TYR A 288 -28.00 -16.49 38.55
N GLN A 289 -28.81 -16.90 39.53
CA GLN A 289 -28.66 -18.16 40.23
C GLN A 289 -29.64 -19.17 39.66
N VAL A 290 -29.13 -20.30 39.18
CA VAL A 290 -29.97 -21.39 38.67
C VAL A 290 -30.66 -22.09 39.86
N PRO A 291 -31.99 -22.30 39.83
CA PRO A 291 -32.71 -22.94 40.93
C PRO A 291 -32.12 -24.31 41.30
N GLU A 292 -32.02 -24.58 42.60
CA GLU A 292 -31.59 -25.88 43.12
C GLU A 292 -32.54 -27.00 42.67
N GLY A 293 -31.99 -28.20 42.41
CA GLY A 293 -32.77 -29.35 41.95
C GLY A 293 -33.18 -29.31 40.47
N SER A 294 -32.78 -28.29 39.71
CA SER A 294 -32.92 -28.27 38.26
C SER A 294 -31.92 -29.24 37.61
N ASP A 295 -32.38 -29.99 36.60
CA ASP A 295 -31.48 -30.64 35.64
C ASP A 295 -30.61 -29.59 34.93
N ARG A 296 -29.72 -30.01 34.02
CA ARG A 296 -28.96 -29.06 33.20
C ARG A 296 -29.91 -28.21 32.36
N VAL A 297 -29.94 -26.90 32.61
CA VAL A 297 -30.77 -25.93 31.89
C VAL A 297 -29.92 -24.97 31.07
N THR A 298 -30.37 -24.60 29.89
CA THR A 298 -29.68 -23.60 29.07
C THR A 298 -30.04 -22.20 29.54
N VAL A 299 -29.08 -21.49 30.14
CA VAL A 299 -29.20 -20.09 30.52
C VAL A 299 -28.66 -19.23 29.38
N ARG A 300 -29.51 -18.36 28.84
CA ARG A 300 -29.15 -17.38 27.82
C ARG A 300 -29.40 -15.98 28.36
N VAL A 301 -28.38 -15.12 28.33
CA VAL A 301 -28.48 -13.71 28.72
C VAL A 301 -28.37 -12.85 27.46
N VAL A 302 -29.39 -12.02 27.27
CA VAL A 302 -29.49 -11.09 26.15
C VAL A 302 -29.51 -9.67 26.71
N LEU A 303 -28.60 -8.83 26.22
CA LEU A 303 -28.56 -7.42 26.53
C LEU A 303 -29.34 -6.66 25.47
N ARG A 304 -30.31 -5.85 25.90
CA ARG A 304 -31.02 -4.90 25.04
C ARG A 304 -30.70 -3.49 25.52
N ASP A 305 -30.04 -2.71 24.67
CA ASP A 305 -29.62 -1.34 24.94
C ASP A 305 -29.90 -0.45 23.71
N ASP A 306 -29.47 0.82 23.73
CA ASP A 306 -29.68 1.75 22.60
C ASP A 306 -28.96 1.28 21.31
N GLY A 307 -27.99 0.37 21.43
CA GLY A 307 -27.29 -0.28 20.32
C GLY A 307 -28.00 -1.51 19.74
N GLY A 308 -29.15 -1.90 20.32
CA GLY A 308 -29.95 -3.04 19.86
C GLY A 308 -29.96 -4.22 20.85
N GLU A 309 -30.32 -5.39 20.36
CA GLU A 309 -30.41 -6.62 21.15
C GLU A 309 -29.27 -7.57 20.76
N ARG A 310 -28.44 -8.00 21.74
CA ARG A 310 -27.30 -8.89 21.51
C ARG A 310 -27.22 -9.97 22.59
N GLU A 311 -26.93 -11.19 22.15
CA GLU A 311 -26.64 -12.30 23.07
C GLU A 311 -25.24 -12.10 23.66
N VAL A 312 -25.16 -12.02 24.98
CA VAL A 312 -23.89 -11.83 25.72
C VAL A 312 -23.43 -13.11 26.40
N PHE A 313 -24.34 -14.06 26.60
CA PHE A 313 -24.04 -15.36 27.18
C PHE A 313 -25.10 -16.39 26.76
N SER A 314 -24.66 -17.62 26.47
CA SER A 314 -25.54 -18.77 26.25
C SER A 314 -24.78 -20.04 26.60
N SER A 315 -25.22 -20.74 27.64
CA SER A 315 -24.63 -22.02 28.04
C SER A 315 -25.59 -22.87 28.86
N ALA A 316 -25.45 -24.19 28.77
CA ALA A 316 -26.03 -25.10 29.75
C ALA A 316 -25.41 -24.86 31.14
N GLN A 317 -26.21 -24.96 32.19
CA GLN A 317 -25.85 -24.71 33.58
C GLN A 317 -26.53 -25.75 34.47
N GLY A 318 -25.81 -26.24 35.49
CA GLY A 318 -26.38 -27.14 36.49
C GLY A 318 -27.24 -26.41 37.53
N GLY A 319 -28.19 -27.12 38.13
CA GLY A 319 -28.96 -26.59 39.27
C GLY A 319 -28.05 -26.10 40.39
N GLY A 320 -28.34 -24.91 40.93
CA GLY A 320 -27.56 -24.26 41.98
C GLY A 320 -26.35 -23.44 41.50
N SER A 321 -26.00 -23.45 40.21
CA SER A 321 -24.87 -22.66 39.70
C SER A 321 -25.18 -21.14 39.69
N VAL A 322 -24.13 -20.33 39.78
CA VAL A 322 -24.22 -18.87 39.66
C VAL A 322 -23.59 -18.42 38.36
N VAL A 323 -24.40 -17.86 37.48
CA VAL A 323 -24.00 -17.25 36.21
C VAL A 323 -23.68 -15.79 36.45
N GLU A 324 -22.44 -15.41 36.18
CA GLU A 324 -21.96 -14.02 36.24
C GLU A 324 -21.51 -13.57 34.86
N VAL A 325 -22.24 -12.60 34.28
CA VAL A 325 -21.97 -12.08 32.93
C VAL A 325 -21.67 -10.59 33.01
N PRO A 326 -20.45 -10.16 32.66
CA PRO A 326 -20.11 -8.75 32.57
C PRO A 326 -20.75 -8.14 31.32
N VAL A 327 -21.46 -7.02 31.50
CA VAL A 327 -22.03 -6.26 30.39
C VAL A 327 -21.67 -4.78 30.50
N SER A 328 -21.52 -4.12 29.35
CA SER A 328 -21.36 -2.67 29.27
C SER A 328 -22.51 -2.12 28.42
N PRO A 329 -23.61 -1.68 29.09
CA PRO A 329 -24.79 -1.18 28.42
C PRO A 329 -24.58 0.20 27.79
N GLN A 330 -25.32 0.49 26.72
CA GLN A 330 -25.37 1.82 26.10
C GLN A 330 -26.73 2.47 26.37
N GLY A 331 -26.74 3.53 27.18
CA GLY A 331 -27.98 4.22 27.54
C GLY A 331 -28.94 3.33 28.34
N ALA A 332 -30.23 3.41 28.06
CA ALA A 332 -31.25 2.69 28.81
C ALA A 332 -31.24 1.19 28.46
N ALA A 333 -30.68 0.35 29.33
CA ALA A 333 -30.48 -1.06 29.05
C ALA A 333 -31.28 -2.01 29.96
N ARG A 334 -31.55 -3.21 29.43
CA ARG A 334 -32.15 -4.33 30.15
C ARG A 334 -31.42 -5.62 29.85
N ALA A 335 -31.18 -6.43 30.87
CA ALA A 335 -30.74 -7.81 30.74
C ALA A 335 -31.96 -8.73 30.77
N ARG A 336 -32.11 -9.56 29.74
CA ARG A 336 -33.16 -10.58 29.62
C ARG A 336 -32.53 -11.95 29.78
N ILE A 337 -32.98 -12.69 30.79
CA ILE A 337 -32.45 -14.01 31.13
C ILE A 337 -33.49 -15.05 30.72
N PHE A 338 -33.07 -15.95 29.83
CA PHE A 338 -33.87 -17.06 29.36
C PHE A 338 -33.34 -18.36 29.93
N VAL A 339 -34.23 -19.24 30.37
CA VAL A 339 -33.91 -20.61 30.79
C VAL A 339 -34.69 -21.56 29.88
N ASN A 340 -33.98 -22.45 29.18
CA ASN A 340 -34.55 -23.36 28.18
C ASN A 340 -35.42 -22.64 27.13
N GLY A 341 -35.01 -21.42 26.76
CA GLY A 341 -35.73 -20.58 25.79
C GLY A 341 -36.90 -19.78 26.36
N VAL A 342 -37.27 -19.97 27.63
CA VAL A 342 -38.33 -19.22 28.32
C VAL A 342 -37.72 -18.04 29.06
N LEU A 343 -38.25 -16.83 28.85
CA LEU A 343 -37.85 -15.64 29.62
C LEU A 343 -38.24 -15.84 31.08
N VAL A 344 -37.27 -15.92 31.98
CA VAL A 344 -37.50 -16.10 33.42
C VAL A 344 -37.31 -14.81 34.20
N GLU A 345 -36.46 -13.92 33.71
CA GLU A 345 -36.13 -12.69 34.42
C GLU A 345 -35.76 -11.57 33.43
N GLU A 346 -36.23 -10.37 33.69
CA GLU A 346 -35.84 -9.16 32.97
C GLU A 346 -35.45 -8.09 34.00
N LYS A 347 -34.19 -7.65 33.97
CA LYS A 347 -33.60 -6.73 34.93
C LYS A 347 -33.21 -5.42 34.21
N PRO A 348 -33.69 -4.24 34.65
CA PRO A 348 -33.12 -2.99 34.19
C PRO A 348 -31.67 -2.88 34.68
N LEU A 349 -30.78 -2.37 33.83
CA LEU A 349 -29.40 -2.09 34.18
C LEU A 349 -29.24 -0.59 34.47
N PRO A 350 -28.42 -0.23 35.48
CA PRO A 350 -28.22 1.16 35.91
C PRO A 350 -27.55 2.04 34.84
#